data_AF-A0AA44WJ17-F1
#
_entry.id   AF-A0AA44WJ17-F1
#
_cell.length_a   1.000
_cell.length_b   1.000
_cell.length_c   1.000
_cell.angle_alpha   90.00
_cell.angle_beta   90.00
_cell.angle_gamma   90.00
#
_symmetry.space_group_name_H-M   'P 1'
#
loop_
_entity.id
_entity.type
_entity.pdbx_description
1 polymer ?
#
loop_
_entity_poly.entity_id
_entity_poly.type
_entity_poly.pdbx_seq_one_letter_code
_entity_poly.pdbx_strand_id
1 'polypeptide(L)'
;MPLEQAQFAAQNALHNFETWVRQLVNLREAQGDGGQYQCFSTEPPYDNRTALQFSSITAANYFTHIWALHIACAQNIRQIRRIFPCLVGDVDPDLEALISKEAVVELAILILRSMQFLARAEFKLFGAASAVLPLNQAGEVLKREGADNADLWYWYHEMAQLAGTTGYNIMARNMLEYQHGL
;
A
#
# COMPACT_ATOMS: atom_id res chain seq x y z
N MET A 1 15.73 -24.15 -14.93
CA MET A 1 14.72 -23.74 -15.94
C MET A 1 15.49 -23.12 -17.11
N PRO A 2 15.20 -23.50 -18.37
CA PRO A 2 15.81 -22.87 -19.55
C PRO A 2 15.52 -21.35 -19.58
N LEU A 3 16.47 -20.54 -20.03
CA LEU A 3 16.37 -19.07 -20.04
C LEU A 3 15.14 -18.57 -20.79
N GLU A 4 14.82 -19.17 -21.94
CA GLU A 4 13.65 -18.82 -22.76
C GLU A 4 12.33 -19.09 -22.02
N GLN A 5 12.25 -20.19 -21.28
CA GLN A 5 11.06 -20.51 -20.48
C GLN A 5 10.88 -19.53 -19.31
N ALA A 6 11.98 -19.10 -18.69
CA ALA A 6 11.95 -18.08 -17.64
C ALA A 6 11.53 -16.70 -18.18
N GLN A 7 12.03 -16.32 -19.35
CA GLN A 7 11.64 -15.07 -20.03
C GLN A 7 10.17 -15.07 -20.42
N PHE A 8 9.66 -16.16 -20.99
CA PHE A 8 8.24 -16.29 -21.33
C PHE A 8 7.34 -16.18 -20.09
N ALA A 9 7.71 -16.85 -18.99
CA ALA A 9 6.98 -16.74 -17.73
C ALA A 9 7.02 -15.29 -17.17
N ALA A 10 8.18 -14.62 -17.25
CA ALA A 10 8.34 -13.25 -16.80
C ALA A 10 7.52 -12.26 -17.64
N GLN A 11 7.45 -12.45 -18.96
CA GLN A 11 6.63 -11.64 -19.86
C GLN A 11 5.13 -11.77 -19.53
N ASN A 12 4.64 -12.99 -19.33
CA ASN A 12 3.26 -13.21 -18.93
C ASN A 12 2.94 -12.61 -17.54
N ALA A 13 3.85 -12.75 -16.59
CA ALA A 13 3.70 -12.16 -15.26
C ALA A 13 3.66 -10.63 -15.33
N LEU A 14 4.57 -10.01 -16.09
CA LEU A 14 4.61 -8.57 -16.31
C LEU A 14 3.29 -8.08 -16.89
N HIS A 15 2.82 -8.69 -17.97
CA HIS A 15 1.54 -8.33 -18.60
C HIS A 15 0.36 -8.43 -17.63
N ASN A 16 0.32 -9.47 -16.79
CA ASN A 16 -0.73 -9.64 -15.78
C ASN A 16 -0.69 -8.54 -14.72
N PHE A 17 0.50 -8.21 -14.20
CA PHE A 17 0.63 -7.15 -13.20
C PHE A 17 0.26 -5.77 -13.76
N GLU A 18 0.69 -5.44 -14.98
CA GLU A 18 0.32 -4.19 -15.64
C GLU A 18 -1.20 -4.10 -15.85
N THR A 19 -1.82 -5.20 -16.28
CA THR A 19 -3.28 -5.31 -16.39
C THR A 19 -3.98 -5.11 -15.05
N TRP A 20 -3.49 -5.76 -13.98
CA TRP A 20 -4.08 -5.65 -12.65
C TRP A 20 -3.95 -4.25 -12.07
N VAL A 21 -2.82 -3.56 -12.24
CA VAL A 21 -2.67 -2.17 -11.79
C VAL A 21 -3.79 -1.29 -12.36
N ARG A 22 -4.06 -1.39 -13.66
CA ARG A 22 -5.14 -0.63 -14.31
C ARG A 22 -6.52 -1.02 -13.79
N GLN A 23 -6.78 -2.32 -13.66
CA GLN A 23 -8.06 -2.79 -13.10
C GLN A 23 -8.28 -2.30 -11.66
N LEU A 24 -7.23 -2.29 -10.83
CA LEU A 24 -7.30 -1.78 -9.46
C LEU A 24 -7.55 -0.26 -9.42
N VAL A 25 -7.01 0.52 -10.37
CA VAL A 25 -7.38 1.94 -10.54
C VAL A 25 -8.86 2.07 -10.86
N ASN A 26 -9.34 1.40 -11.91
CA ASN A 26 -10.73 1.47 -12.34
C ASN A 26 -11.71 1.05 -11.23
N LEU A 27 -11.36 0.01 -10.45
CA LEU A 27 -12.15 -0.44 -9.30
C LEU A 27 -12.22 0.64 -8.21
N ARG A 28 -11.13 1.35 -7.94
CA ARG A 28 -11.12 2.46 -6.97
C ARG A 28 -11.96 3.62 -7.43
N GLU A 29 -11.84 4.02 -8.69
CA GLU A 29 -12.58 5.15 -9.25
C GLU A 29 -14.09 4.87 -9.27
N ALA A 30 -14.48 3.68 -9.73
CA ALA A 30 -15.88 3.26 -9.75
C ALA A 30 -16.54 3.24 -8.36
N GLN A 31 -15.76 3.03 -7.29
CA GLN A 31 -16.24 3.06 -5.90
C GLN A 31 -16.02 4.43 -5.23
N GLY A 32 -15.04 5.21 -5.69
CA GLY A 32 -14.66 6.53 -5.20
C GLY A 32 -15.65 7.62 -5.61
N ASP A 33 -16.23 7.53 -6.80
CA ASP A 33 -17.31 8.42 -7.28
C ASP A 33 -18.57 8.38 -6.38
N GLY A 34 -18.70 7.35 -5.53
CA GLY A 34 -19.78 7.22 -4.54
C GLY A 34 -19.52 7.87 -3.17
N GLY A 35 -18.41 8.58 -2.97
CA GLY A 35 -18.08 9.22 -1.69
C GLY A 35 -17.77 8.25 -0.55
N GLN A 36 -17.24 7.06 -0.86
CA GLN A 36 -17.02 6.01 0.13
C GLN A 36 -15.89 6.30 1.13
N TYR A 37 -15.00 7.23 0.82
CA TYR A 37 -14.05 7.76 1.79
C TYR A 37 -13.77 9.25 1.55
N GLN A 38 -13.37 9.93 2.61
CA GLN A 38 -12.97 11.33 2.60
C GLN A 38 -11.58 11.45 3.19
N CYS A 39 -10.67 12.04 2.42
CA CYS A 39 -9.32 12.36 2.85
C CYS A 39 -9.28 13.84 3.28
N PHE A 40 -8.93 14.09 4.52
CA PHE A 40 -8.78 15.44 5.06
C PHE A 40 -7.32 15.87 4.98
N SER A 41 -7.10 17.18 4.82
CA SER A 41 -5.76 17.76 4.65
C SER A 41 -4.87 17.43 5.85
N THR A 42 -3.60 17.16 5.55
CA THR A 42 -2.57 16.70 6.49
C THR A 42 -1.60 17.82 6.88
N GLU A 43 -2.01 19.08 6.83
CA GLU A 43 -1.15 20.17 7.29
C GLU A 43 -0.93 20.07 8.81
N PRO A 44 0.33 20.21 9.30
CA PRO A 44 0.61 20.21 10.73
C PRO A 44 -0.18 21.31 11.46
N PRO A 45 -0.74 21.04 12.65
CA PRO A 45 -0.65 19.79 13.41
C PRO A 45 -1.62 18.72 12.88
N TYR A 46 -1.09 17.52 12.61
CA TYR A 46 -1.88 16.39 12.11
C TYR A 46 -3.01 16.03 13.10
N ASP A 47 -4.27 16.20 12.70
CA ASP A 47 -5.42 15.74 13.47
C ASP A 47 -5.69 14.25 13.18
N ASN A 48 -5.21 13.41 14.09
CA ASN A 48 -5.38 11.96 14.06
C ASN A 48 -6.85 11.49 14.14
N ARG A 49 -7.80 12.36 14.51
CA ARG A 49 -9.23 12.00 14.57
C ARG A 49 -9.94 12.15 13.23
N THR A 50 -9.40 12.93 12.30
CA THR A 50 -10.10 13.32 11.07
C THR A 50 -9.39 12.90 9.78
N ALA A 51 -8.13 12.46 9.79
CA ALA A 51 -7.36 12.34 8.55
C ALA A 51 -8.01 11.49 7.43
N LEU A 52 -8.55 10.31 7.70
CA LEU A 52 -9.20 9.48 6.67
C LEU A 52 -10.46 8.83 7.25
N GLN A 53 -11.61 9.09 6.63
CA GLN A 53 -12.90 8.54 7.05
C GLN A 53 -13.51 7.69 5.94
N PHE A 54 -14.20 6.63 6.33
CA PHE A 54 -14.92 5.74 5.41
C PHE A 54 -16.40 5.69 5.76
N SER A 55 -17.25 5.55 4.74
CA SER A 55 -18.70 5.38 4.90
C SER A 55 -19.06 4.09 5.66
N SER A 56 -18.18 3.09 5.58
CA SER A 56 -18.30 1.85 6.32
C SER A 56 -16.94 1.22 6.53
N ILE A 57 -16.91 0.34 7.52
CA ILE A 57 -15.86 -0.64 7.75
C ILE A 57 -15.52 -1.45 6.49
N THR A 58 -16.52 -1.89 5.74
CA THR A 58 -16.33 -2.70 4.52
C THR A 58 -15.58 -1.90 3.46
N ALA A 59 -15.96 -0.63 3.28
CA ALA A 59 -15.26 0.28 2.38
C ALA A 59 -13.80 0.47 2.82
N ALA A 60 -13.55 0.72 4.11
CA ALA A 60 -12.20 0.85 4.65
C ALA A 60 -11.34 -0.39 4.32
N ASN A 61 -11.85 -1.60 4.53
CA ASN A 61 -11.11 -2.82 4.21
C ASN A 61 -10.86 -2.97 2.70
N TYR A 62 -11.89 -2.71 1.90
CA TYR A 62 -11.83 -2.83 0.44
C TYR A 62 -10.71 -1.95 -0.13
N PHE A 63 -10.73 -0.66 0.19
CA PHE A 63 -9.71 0.28 -0.31
C PHE A 63 -8.31 -0.06 0.21
N THR A 64 -8.19 -0.40 1.49
CA THR A 64 -6.90 -0.77 2.10
C THR A 64 -6.23 -1.94 1.38
N HIS A 65 -7.00 -2.98 1.03
CA HIS A 65 -6.47 -4.14 0.31
C HIS A 65 -6.17 -3.82 -1.15
N ILE A 66 -6.98 -3.00 -1.81
CA ILE A 66 -6.68 -2.58 -3.18
C ILE A 66 -5.39 -1.78 -3.26
N TRP A 67 -5.17 -0.84 -2.33
CA TRP A 67 -3.92 -0.09 -2.26
C TRP A 67 -2.72 -1.02 -2.02
N ALA A 68 -2.87 -2.00 -1.12
CA ALA A 68 -1.82 -2.99 -0.86
C ALA A 68 -1.50 -3.84 -2.09
N LEU A 69 -2.52 -4.31 -2.82
CA LEU A 69 -2.36 -5.07 -4.06
C LEU A 69 -1.72 -4.23 -5.17
N HIS A 70 -2.06 -2.94 -5.25
CA HIS A 70 -1.43 -2.03 -6.21
C HIS A 70 0.08 -1.92 -5.92
N ILE A 71 0.48 -1.64 -4.67
CA ILE A 71 1.89 -1.58 -4.28
C ILE A 71 2.60 -2.88 -4.66
N ALA A 72 2.00 -4.04 -4.35
CA ALA A 72 2.58 -5.33 -4.68
C ALA A 72 2.79 -5.51 -6.19
N CYS A 73 1.82 -5.11 -7.02
CA CYS A 73 1.95 -5.16 -8.47
C CYS A 73 3.07 -4.22 -8.97
N ALA A 74 3.10 -2.97 -8.50
CA ALA A 74 4.14 -2.00 -8.86
C ALA A 74 5.55 -2.52 -8.53
N GLN A 75 5.74 -3.10 -7.34
CA GLN A 75 7.01 -3.69 -6.94
C GLN A 75 7.41 -4.89 -7.83
N ASN A 76 6.46 -5.76 -8.17
CA ASN A 76 6.73 -6.91 -9.05
C ASN A 76 7.06 -6.47 -10.48
N ILE A 77 6.38 -5.46 -11.02
CA ILE A 77 6.68 -4.88 -12.34
C ILE A 77 8.12 -4.37 -12.35
N ARG A 78 8.49 -3.52 -11.38
CA ARG A 78 9.86 -2.97 -11.25
C ARG A 78 10.89 -4.09 -11.09
N GLN A 79 10.59 -5.13 -10.30
CA GLN A 79 11.49 -6.27 -10.09
C GLN A 79 11.69 -7.09 -11.36
N ILE A 80 10.62 -7.41 -12.09
CA ILE A 80 10.71 -8.18 -13.35
C ILE A 80 11.53 -7.39 -14.37
N ARG A 81 11.24 -6.10 -14.56
CA ARG A 81 11.98 -5.23 -15.48
C ARG A 81 13.47 -5.11 -15.12
N ARG A 82 13.80 -5.13 -13.83
CA ARG A 82 15.20 -5.15 -13.37
C ARG A 82 15.92 -6.46 -13.71
N ILE A 83 15.24 -7.60 -13.56
CA ILE A 83 15.82 -8.94 -13.80
C ILE A 83 15.89 -9.25 -15.30
N PHE A 84 14.91 -8.77 -16.08
CA PHE A 84 14.81 -8.97 -17.52
C PHE A 84 14.75 -7.63 -18.25
N PRO A 85 15.89 -6.93 -18.43
CA PRO A 85 15.93 -5.64 -19.12
C PRO A 85 15.40 -5.68 -20.55
N CYS A 86 15.44 -6.84 -21.21
CA CYS A 86 14.85 -7.04 -22.54
C CYS A 86 13.33 -6.91 -22.59
N LEU A 87 12.65 -6.95 -21.43
CA LEU A 87 11.20 -6.75 -21.31
C LEU A 87 10.83 -5.30 -21.03
N VAL A 88 11.80 -4.39 -20.95
CA VAL A 88 11.54 -2.94 -20.91
C VAL A 88 11.16 -2.54 -22.34
N GLY A 89 9.86 -2.63 -22.63
CA GLY A 89 9.27 -2.17 -23.90
C GLY A 89 9.07 -0.67 -23.93
N ASP A 90 8.19 -0.21 -24.83
CA ASP A 90 7.77 1.19 -24.86
C ASP A 90 7.17 1.60 -23.52
N VAL A 91 7.67 2.72 -22.99
CA VAL A 91 7.27 3.26 -21.70
C VAL A 91 5.86 3.83 -21.84
N ASP A 92 4.86 3.14 -21.30
CA ASP A 92 3.53 3.70 -21.14
C ASP A 92 3.55 4.71 -19.98
N PRO A 93 3.40 6.02 -20.25
CA PRO A 93 3.56 7.06 -19.24
C PRO A 93 2.47 6.98 -18.15
N ASP A 94 1.27 6.51 -18.49
CA ASP A 94 0.18 6.38 -17.53
C ASP A 94 0.51 5.25 -16.54
N LEU A 95 1.02 4.12 -17.06
CA LEU A 95 1.48 3.04 -16.20
C LEU A 95 2.65 3.49 -15.30
N GLU A 96 3.64 4.20 -15.85
CA GLU A 96 4.78 4.69 -15.05
C GLU A 96 4.34 5.61 -13.93
N ALA A 97 3.38 6.51 -14.18
CA ALA A 97 2.82 7.37 -13.15
C ALA A 97 2.18 6.54 -12.02
N LEU A 98 1.42 5.50 -12.37
CA LEU A 98 0.75 4.62 -11.41
C LEU A 98 1.74 3.79 -10.58
N ILE A 99 2.86 3.37 -11.17
CA ILE A 99 3.89 2.59 -10.49
C ILE A 99 5.06 3.45 -10.03
N SER A 100 4.95 4.78 -10.00
CA SER A 100 6.00 5.72 -9.60
C SER A 100 6.30 5.62 -8.10
N LYS A 101 7.45 6.17 -7.67
CA LYS A 101 7.81 6.23 -6.24
C LYS A 101 6.75 7.00 -5.47
N GLU A 102 6.34 8.13 -6.01
CA GLU A 102 5.37 9.05 -5.45
C GLU A 102 4.02 8.35 -5.26
N ALA A 103 3.55 7.64 -6.29
CA ALA A 103 2.29 6.89 -6.22
C ALA A 103 2.31 5.80 -5.15
N VAL A 104 3.36 4.98 -5.08
CA VAL A 104 3.41 3.89 -4.07
C VAL A 104 3.56 4.42 -2.65
N VAL A 105 4.23 5.57 -2.46
CA VAL A 105 4.33 6.25 -1.16
C VAL A 105 2.97 6.80 -0.72
N GLU A 106 2.23 7.45 -1.64
CA GLU A 106 0.88 7.93 -1.34
C GLU A 106 -0.04 6.79 -0.91
N LEU A 107 -0.01 5.66 -1.62
CA LEU A 107 -0.78 4.47 -1.26
C LEU A 107 -0.37 3.89 0.09
N ALA A 108 0.91 3.89 0.43
CA ALA A 108 1.38 3.44 1.74
C ALA A 108 0.86 4.34 2.87
N ILE A 109 0.87 5.67 2.67
CA ILE A 109 0.28 6.61 3.63
C ILE A 109 -1.22 6.38 3.80
N LEU A 110 -1.95 6.17 2.69
CA LEU A 110 -3.38 5.86 2.73
C LEU A 110 -3.68 4.56 3.49
N ILE A 111 -2.86 3.51 3.29
CA ILE A 111 -2.95 2.27 4.05
C ILE A 111 -2.78 2.53 5.55
N LEU A 112 -1.72 3.25 5.96
CA LEU A 112 -1.44 3.52 7.36
C LEU A 112 -2.58 4.29 8.04
N ARG A 113 -3.11 5.32 7.36
CA ARG A 113 -4.25 6.11 7.85
C ARG A 113 -5.54 5.28 7.93
N SER A 114 -5.78 4.41 6.95
CA SER A 114 -6.93 3.52 6.96
C SER A 114 -6.85 2.46 8.05
N MET A 115 -5.65 1.96 8.31
CA MET A 115 -5.40 1.04 9.41
C MET A 115 -5.65 1.68 10.77
N GLN A 116 -5.35 2.97 10.94
CA GLN A 116 -5.74 3.71 12.14
C GLN A 116 -7.25 3.85 12.28
N PHE A 117 -7.97 4.13 11.19
CA PHE A 117 -9.43 4.14 11.20
C PHE A 117 -9.97 2.78 11.65
N LEU A 118 -9.48 1.69 11.07
CA LEU A 118 -9.93 0.32 11.37
C LEU A 118 -9.54 -0.16 12.79
N ALA A 119 -8.45 0.35 13.36
CA ALA A 119 -7.98 -0.01 14.70
C ALA A 119 -8.73 0.70 15.83
N ARG A 120 -9.67 1.61 15.53
CA ARG A 120 -10.50 2.28 16.54
C ARG A 120 -11.29 1.25 17.36
N ALA A 121 -11.38 1.48 18.67
CA ALA A 121 -12.04 0.60 19.62
C ALA A 121 -13.55 0.41 19.38
N GLU A 122 -14.16 1.22 18.52
CA GLU A 122 -15.55 1.06 18.07
C GLU A 122 -15.69 -0.05 17.01
N PHE A 123 -14.60 -0.38 16.32
CA PHE A 123 -14.56 -1.33 15.22
C PHE A 123 -13.80 -2.64 15.57
N LYS A 124 -13.88 -3.09 16.83
CA LYS A 124 -13.24 -4.33 17.40
C LYS A 124 -13.47 -5.64 16.62
N LEU A 125 -14.12 -5.58 15.46
CA LEU A 125 -14.32 -6.67 14.51
C LEU A 125 -13.13 -6.90 13.55
N PHE A 126 -12.13 -6.01 13.47
CA PHE A 126 -10.98 -6.25 12.58
C PHE A 126 -9.96 -7.17 13.21
N GLY A 127 -9.95 -8.41 12.72
CA GLY A 127 -8.96 -9.40 13.10
C GLY A 127 -7.59 -9.04 12.56
N ALA A 128 -6.55 -9.41 13.31
CA ALA A 128 -5.17 -9.21 12.89
C ALA A 128 -4.89 -9.77 11.47
N ALA A 129 -5.57 -10.83 11.03
CA ALA A 129 -5.33 -11.38 9.70
C ALA A 129 -5.51 -10.38 8.53
N SER A 130 -6.51 -9.50 8.58
CA SER A 130 -6.81 -8.56 7.48
C SER A 130 -5.85 -7.37 7.40
N ALA A 131 -5.05 -7.14 8.44
CA ALA A 131 -4.11 -6.03 8.51
C ALA A 131 -2.68 -6.42 8.11
N VAL A 132 -2.38 -7.73 8.02
CA VAL A 132 -1.02 -8.21 7.71
C VAL A 132 -0.56 -7.76 6.33
N LEU A 133 -1.32 -8.04 5.28
CA LEU A 133 -0.92 -7.70 3.91
C LEU A 133 -0.73 -6.18 3.73
N PRO A 134 -1.71 -5.32 4.10
CA PRO A 134 -1.54 -3.88 3.93
C PRO A 134 -0.35 -3.31 4.70
N LEU A 135 -0.20 -3.65 5.99
CA LEU A 135 0.90 -3.13 6.79
C LEU A 135 2.27 -3.62 6.30
N ASN A 136 2.37 -4.86 5.83
CA ASN A 136 3.60 -5.36 5.21
C ASN A 136 3.96 -4.56 3.95
N GLN A 137 2.99 -4.29 3.07
CA GLN A 137 3.23 -3.50 1.86
C GLN A 137 3.65 -2.07 2.18
N ALA A 138 2.99 -1.41 3.14
CA ALA A 138 3.40 -0.08 3.61
C ALA A 138 4.81 -0.08 4.20
N GLY A 139 5.17 -1.12 4.97
CA GLY A 139 6.53 -1.28 5.51
C GLY A 139 7.59 -1.51 4.44
N GLU A 140 7.30 -2.28 3.40
CA GLU A 140 8.21 -2.45 2.26
C GLU A 140 8.42 -1.15 1.49
N VAL A 141 7.38 -0.32 1.35
CA VAL A 141 7.52 1.03 0.75
C VAL A 141 8.37 1.93 1.62
N LEU A 142 8.15 1.96 2.94
CA LEU A 142 8.99 2.73 3.86
C LEU A 142 10.47 2.35 3.70
N LYS A 143 10.76 1.04 3.66
CA LYS A 143 12.14 0.54 3.51
C LYS A 143 12.82 0.97 2.21
N ARG A 144 12.09 0.96 1.10
CA ARG A 144 12.65 1.18 -0.24
C ARG A 144 12.67 2.64 -0.64
N GLU A 145 11.65 3.39 -0.21
CA GLU A 145 11.33 4.71 -0.76
C GLU A 145 11.26 5.80 0.33
N GLY A 146 11.23 5.43 1.61
CA GLY A 146 10.87 6.30 2.72
C GLY A 146 12.01 7.12 3.34
N ALA A 147 13.28 6.93 2.91
CA ALA A 147 14.44 7.58 3.55
C ALA A 147 14.25 9.10 3.77
N ASP A 148 13.67 9.80 2.79
CA ASP A 148 13.46 11.24 2.82
C ASP A 148 11.97 11.65 2.92
N ASN A 149 11.06 10.72 3.25
CA ASN A 149 9.62 11.00 3.31
C ASN A 149 9.11 11.10 4.75
N ALA A 150 9.07 12.34 5.28
CA ALA A 150 8.67 12.61 6.66
C ALA A 150 7.23 12.16 6.98
N ASP A 151 6.29 12.33 6.04
CA ASP A 151 4.89 11.93 6.24
C ASP A 151 4.75 10.42 6.39
N LEU A 152 5.42 9.65 5.52
CA LEU A 152 5.40 8.20 5.58
C LEU A 152 5.99 7.68 6.90
N TRP A 153 7.12 8.27 7.35
CA TRP A 153 7.70 7.95 8.66
C TRP A 153 6.74 8.28 9.81
N TYR A 154 6.10 9.45 9.77
CA TYR A 154 5.14 9.88 10.79
C TYR A 154 3.98 8.88 10.90
N TRP A 155 3.29 8.59 9.80
CA TRP A 155 2.15 7.68 9.82
C TRP A 155 2.53 6.25 10.18
N TYR A 156 3.74 5.81 9.80
CA TYR A 156 4.23 4.50 10.17
C TYR A 156 4.47 4.39 11.68
N HIS A 157 5.06 5.43 12.27
CA HIS A 157 5.32 5.50 13.70
C HIS A 157 4.00 5.53 14.49
N GLU A 158 3.06 6.38 14.11
CA GLU A 158 1.74 6.47 14.76
C GLU A 158 1.00 5.13 14.72
N MET A 159 1.02 4.44 13.57
CA MET A 159 0.38 3.13 13.44
C MET A 159 1.09 2.06 14.29
N ALA A 160 2.42 2.08 14.40
CA ALA A 160 3.16 1.15 15.24
C ALA A 160 2.81 1.33 16.74
N GLN A 161 2.70 2.58 17.21
CA GLN A 161 2.24 2.86 18.58
C GLN A 161 0.81 2.36 18.81
N LEU A 162 -0.09 2.62 17.85
CA LEU A 162 -1.47 2.17 17.94
C LEU A 162 -1.58 0.64 17.98
N ALA A 163 -0.81 -0.06 17.13
CA ALA A 163 -0.79 -1.52 17.11
C ALA A 163 -0.35 -2.12 18.46
N GLY A 164 0.60 -1.48 19.15
CA GLY A 164 1.09 -1.90 20.47
C GLY A 164 0.06 -1.72 21.59
N THR A 165 -0.92 -0.83 21.44
CA THR A 165 -1.93 -0.52 22.47
C THR A 165 -3.29 -1.19 22.23
N THR A 166 -3.56 -1.68 21.01
CA THR A 166 -4.88 -2.20 20.59
C THR A 166 -4.94 -3.72 20.43
N GLY A 167 -3.87 -4.45 20.80
CA GLY A 167 -3.85 -5.93 20.76
C GLY A 167 -3.33 -6.54 19.46
N TYR A 168 -2.81 -5.72 18.53
CA TYR A 168 -2.12 -6.16 17.32
C TYR A 168 -0.63 -6.47 17.58
N ASN A 169 -0.33 -7.16 18.68
CA ASN A 169 1.04 -7.34 19.18
C ASN A 169 2.00 -8.01 18.18
N ILE A 170 1.48 -8.93 17.35
CA ILE A 170 2.27 -9.57 16.28
C ILE A 170 2.68 -8.53 15.22
N MET A 171 1.80 -7.59 14.89
CA MET A 171 2.10 -6.54 13.91
C MET A 171 2.99 -5.47 14.48
N ALA A 172 2.74 -5.07 15.74
CA ALA A 172 3.60 -4.13 16.44
C ALA A 172 5.04 -4.64 16.45
N ARG A 173 5.25 -5.94 16.73
CA ARG A 173 6.56 -6.57 16.64
C ARG A 173 7.16 -6.47 15.23
N ASN A 174 6.42 -6.87 14.20
CA ASN A 174 6.92 -6.79 12.82
C ASN A 174 7.26 -5.34 12.42
N MET A 175 6.42 -4.36 12.76
CA MET A 175 6.68 -2.96 12.42
C MET A 175 7.89 -2.38 13.17
N LEU A 176 8.10 -2.78 14.42
CA LEU A 176 9.27 -2.39 15.22
C LEU A 176 10.55 -3.05 14.71
N GLU A 177 10.51 -4.34 14.35
CA GLU A 177 11.63 -5.02 13.70
C GLU A 177 12.01 -4.36 12.36
N TYR A 178 11.03 -3.84 11.63
CA TYR A 178 11.26 -3.05 10.41
C TYR A 178 11.96 -1.71 10.68
N GLN A 179 11.67 -1.04 11.81
CA GLN A 179 12.36 0.20 12.21
C GLN A 179 13.82 -0.02 12.62
N HIS A 180 14.14 -1.18 13.20
CA HIS A 180 15.51 -1.50 13.65
C HIS A 180 16.41 -2.06 12.53
N GLY A 181 15.83 -2.43 11.39
CA GLY A 181 16.55 -2.92 10.20
C GLY A 181 16.81 -1.86 9.13
N LEU A 182 16.48 -0.59 9.42
CA LEU A 182 16.77 0.59 8.61
C LEU A 182 17.93 1.37 9.23
#